data_AF-A0A0G3BI79-F1
#
_entry.id   AF-A0A0G3BI79-F1
#
_cell.length_a   1.000
_cell.length_b   1.000
_cell.length_c   1.000
_cell.angle_alpha   90.00
_cell.angle_beta   90.00
_cell.angle_gamma   90.00
#
_symmetry.space_group_name_H-M   'P 1'
#
loop_
_entity.id
_entity.type
_entity.pdbx_description
1 polymer ?
#
loop_
_entity_poly.entity_id
_entity_poly.type
_entity_poly.pdbx_seq_one_letter_code
_entity_poly.pdbx_strand_id
1 'polypeptide(L)' 'MPQAKETVQDLIRALGFDVIDAGTLADSWRQQPGAPAYCRDLDMEGLKAALAQADARQIAAYRLKADQEAAPYFVR' A
#
# COMPACT_ATOMS: atom_id res chain seq x y z
N MET A 1 -11.36 6.03 16.28
CA MET A 1 -10.60 5.82 15.04
C MET A 1 -11.27 6.30 13.74
N PRO A 2 -12.61 6.43 13.61
CA PRO A 2 -13.20 6.96 12.35
C PRO A 2 -12.74 8.38 12.02
N GLN A 3 -12.80 9.29 13.00
CA GLN A 3 -12.52 10.71 12.80
C GLN A 3 -11.09 11.02 12.33
N ALA A 4 -10.08 10.30 12.85
CA ALA A 4 -8.69 10.52 12.44
C ALA A 4 -8.46 10.11 10.98
N LYS A 5 -9.07 8.99 10.55
CA LYS A 5 -9.01 8.56 9.16
C LYS A 5 -9.69 9.59 8.26
N GLU A 6 -10.92 9.98 8.56
CA GLU A 6 -11.67 10.98 7.79
C GLU A 6 -10.92 12.31 7.65
N THR A 7 -10.34 12.82 8.75
CA THR A 7 -9.55 14.06 8.73
C THR A 7 -8.37 13.97 7.75
N VAL A 8 -7.66 12.85 7.72
CA VAL A 8 -6.55 12.63 6.79
C VAL A 8 -7.05 12.46 5.35
N GLN A 9 -8.18 11.78 5.14
CA GLN A 9 -8.77 11.64 3.81
C GLN A 9 -9.18 13.01 3.24
N ASP A 10 -9.77 13.89 4.05
CA ASP A 10 -10.14 15.23 3.63
C ASP A 10 -8.92 16.10 3.31
N LEU A 11 -7.85 15.97 4.09
CA LEU A 11 -6.57 16.63 3.79
C LEU A 11 -6.02 16.18 2.42
N ILE A 12 -6.01 14.87 2.13
CA ILE A 12 -5.51 14.35 0.85
C ILE A 12 -6.35 14.87 -0.33
N ARG A 13 -7.69 14.90 -0.19
CA ARG A 13 -8.59 15.50 -1.19
C ARG A 13 -8.32 16.98 -1.39
N ALA A 14 -8.07 17.73 -0.32
CA ALA A 14 -7.75 19.16 -0.39
C ALA A 14 -6.41 19.44 -1.10
N LEU A 15 -5.48 18.48 -1.06
CA LEU A 15 -4.22 18.53 -1.83
C LEU A 15 -4.42 18.18 -3.32
N GLY A 16 -5.64 17.84 -3.75
CA GLY A 16 -5.98 17.52 -5.14
C GLY A 16 -5.76 16.06 -5.51
N PHE A 17 -5.59 15.16 -4.54
CA PHE A 17 -5.44 13.72 -4.77
C PHE A 17 -6.71 12.95 -4.46
N ASP A 18 -6.88 11.84 -5.17
CA ASP A 18 -7.90 10.85 -4.85
C ASP A 18 -7.54 10.00 -3.63
N VAL A 19 -8.56 9.49 -2.94
CA VAL A 19 -8.42 8.69 -1.74
C VAL A 19 -9.21 7.40 -1.85
N ILE A 20 -8.58 6.28 -1.46
CA ILE A 20 -9.23 4.99 -1.26
C ILE A 20 -9.11 4.62 0.23
N ASP A 21 -10.22 4.25 0.85
CA ASP A 21 -10.16 3.59 2.16
C ASP A 21 -9.72 2.12 1.97
N ALA A 22 -8.48 1.83 2.34
CA ALA A 22 -7.89 0.50 2.25
C ALA A 22 -8.21 -0.42 3.45
N GLY A 23 -9.11 0.00 4.36
CA GLY A 23 -9.56 -0.81 5.50
C GLY A 23 -8.91 -0.44 6.83
N THR A 24 -8.72 -1.42 7.72
CA THR A 24 -8.16 -1.18 9.05
C THR A 24 -6.64 -1.15 9.04
N LEU A 25 -6.01 -0.73 10.15
CA LEU A 25 -4.57 -0.88 10.31
C LEU A 25 -4.11 -2.34 10.24
N ALA A 26 -4.94 -3.29 10.67
CA ALA A 26 -4.65 -4.71 10.53
C ALA A 26 -4.67 -5.18 9.07
N ASP A 27 -5.32 -4.45 8.16
CA ASP A 27 -5.33 -4.72 6.71
C ASP A 27 -4.16 -4.04 5.97
N SER A 28 -3.40 -3.17 6.65
CA SER A 28 -2.35 -2.35 6.03
C SER A 28 -1.20 -3.16 5.40
N TRP A 29 -1.07 -4.45 5.73
CA TRP A 29 -0.09 -5.34 5.08
C TRP A 29 -0.30 -5.47 3.56
N ARG A 30 -1.51 -5.18 3.05
CA ARG A 30 -1.84 -5.19 1.61
C ARG A 30 -1.12 -4.11 0.81
N GLN A 31 -0.61 -3.07 1.48
CA GLN A 31 0.09 -1.92 0.90
C GLN A 31 1.52 -1.76 1.44
N GLN A 32 2.18 -2.86 1.81
CA GLN A 32 3.58 -2.89 2.27
C GLN A 32 4.54 -3.27 1.13
N PRO A 33 5.86 -3.02 1.28
CA PRO A 33 6.85 -3.41 0.28
C PRO A 33 6.68 -4.84 -0.26
N GLY A 34 6.84 -4.97 -1.58
CA GLY A 34 6.67 -6.23 -2.31
C GLY A 34 5.23 -6.65 -2.59
N ALA A 35 4.23 -6.11 -1.88
CA ALA A 35 2.82 -6.37 -2.17
C ALA A 35 2.39 -5.73 -3.51
N PRO A 36 1.31 -6.22 -4.15
CA PRO A 36 0.91 -5.76 -5.49
C PRO A 36 0.67 -4.25 -5.61
N ALA A 37 0.17 -3.61 -4.55
CA ALA A 37 -0.17 -2.18 -4.54
C ALA A 37 1.03 -1.25 -4.25
N TYR A 38 2.18 -1.78 -3.82
CA TYR A 38 3.26 -0.95 -3.30
C TYR A 38 4.09 -0.28 -4.41
N CYS A 39 4.15 1.06 -4.37
CA CYS A 39 4.93 1.89 -5.30
C CYS A 39 4.69 1.55 -6.78
N ARG A 40 3.43 1.37 -7.17
CA ARG A 40 3.02 1.17 -8.56
C ARG A 40 2.29 2.39 -9.09
N ASP A 41 2.47 2.64 -10.38
CA ASP A 41 1.70 3.65 -11.11
C ASP A 41 0.35 3.03 -11.51
N LEU A 42 -0.67 3.31 -10.71
CA LEU A 42 -2.02 2.76 -10.84
C LEU A 42 -3.03 3.89 -10.69
N ASP A 43 -4.11 3.83 -11.47
CA ASP A 43 -5.29 4.64 -11.22
C ASP A 43 -6.10 4.08 -10.03
N MET A 44 -7.23 4.73 -9.71
CA MET A 44 -8.06 4.36 -8.57
C MET A 44 -8.58 2.92 -8.65
N GLU A 45 -9.01 2.47 -9.83
CA GLU A 45 -9.56 1.12 -9.99
C GLU A 45 -8.44 0.07 -9.95
N GLY A 46 -7.29 0.36 -10.56
CA GLY A 46 -6.09 -0.43 -10.49
C GLY A 46 -5.59 -0.59 -9.05
N LEU A 47 -5.58 0.47 -8.26
CA LEU A 47 -5.16 0.41 -6.85
C LEU A 47 -6.11 -0.44 -6.01
N LYS A 48 -7.43 -0.27 -6.18
CA LYS A 48 -8.43 -1.14 -5.52
C LYS A 48 -8.21 -2.61 -5.87
N ALA A 49 -8.00 -2.91 -7.14
CA ALA A 49 -7.75 -4.27 -7.61
C ALA A 49 -6.43 -4.84 -7.03
N ALA A 50 -5.36 -4.04 -6.98
CA ALA A 50 -4.07 -4.47 -6.43
C ALA A 50 -4.14 -4.75 -4.93
N LEU A 51 -4.86 -3.93 -4.16
CA LEU A 51 -5.12 -4.17 -2.73
C LEU A 51 -5.91 -5.46 -2.49
N ALA A 52 -6.89 -5.76 -3.36
CA ALA A 52 -7.67 -7.00 -3.29
C ALA A 52 -6.85 -8.25 -3.64
N GLN A 53 -5.88 -8.13 -4.55
CA GLN A 53 -4.98 -9.22 -4.97
C GLN A 53 -3.95 -9.63 -3.90
N ALA A 54 -3.71 -8.80 -2.88
CA ALA A 54 -2.78 -9.14 -1.83
C ALA A 54 -3.24 -10.39 -1.04
N ASP A 55 -2.35 -11.37 -0.90
CA ASP A 55 -2.60 -12.64 -0.20
C ASP A 55 -1.73 -12.75 1.06
N ALA A 56 -2.36 -12.96 2.21
CA ALA A 56 -1.66 -13.09 3.48
C ALA A 56 -0.66 -14.27 3.50
N ARG A 57 -0.93 -15.33 2.71
CA ARG A 57 -0.02 -16.47 2.55
C ARG A 57 1.28 -16.11 1.83
N GLN A 58 1.30 -14.99 1.11
CA GLN A 58 2.46 -14.50 0.36
C GLN A 58 3.29 -13.46 1.13
N ILE A 59 2.94 -13.10 2.37
CA ILE A 59 3.64 -12.06 3.13
C ILE A 59 5.15 -12.30 3.22
N ALA A 60 5.57 -13.56 3.44
CA ALA A 60 7.00 -13.91 3.48
C ALA A 60 7.69 -13.65 2.13
N ALA A 61 7.03 -13.99 1.02
CA ALA A 61 7.55 -13.75 -0.33
C ALA A 61 7.59 -12.25 -0.67
N TYR A 62 6.59 -11.47 -0.26
CA TYR A 62 6.59 -10.01 -0.45
C TYR A 62 7.78 -9.35 0.26
N ARG A 63 8.05 -9.74 1.51
CA ARG A 63 9.20 -9.23 2.26
C ARG A 63 10.52 -9.60 1.59
N LEU A 64 10.68 -10.87 1.19
CA LEU A 64 11.88 -11.31 0.47
C LEU A 64 12.09 -10.51 -0.82
N LYS A 65 11.03 -10.29 -1.60
CA LYS A 65 11.07 -9.47 -2.81
C LYS A 65 11.51 -8.04 -2.49
N ALA A 66 10.92 -7.42 -1.47
CA ALA A 66 11.28 -6.06 -1.06
C ALA A 66 12.76 -5.97 -0.64
N ASP A 67 13.25 -6.94 0.14
CA ASP A 67 14.64 -6.99 0.57
C ASP A 67 15.58 -7.13 -0.65
N GLN A 68 15.24 -7.96 -1.63
CA GLN A 68 16.00 -8.12 -2.87
C GLN A 68 16.01 -6.85 -3.72
N GLU A 69 14.86 -6.17 -3.85
CA GLU A 69 14.74 -4.91 -4.60
C GLU A 69 15.56 -3.79 -3.93
N ALA A 70 15.62 -3.78 -2.60
CA ALA A 70 16.35 -2.78 -1.84
C ALA A 70 17.85 -3.09 -1.67
N ALA A 71 18.26 -4.36 -1.80
CA ALA A 71 19.63 -4.83 -1.59
C ALA A 71 20.72 -4.00 -2.30
N PRO A 72 20.56 -3.59 -3.58
CA PRO A 72 21.60 -2.81 -4.28
C PRO A 72 21.93 -1.47 -3.62
N TYR A 73 21.02 -0.88 -2.84
CA TYR A 73 21.24 0.40 -2.18
C TYR A 73 21.98 0.29 -0.84
N PHE A 74 22.16 -0.93 -0.32
CA PHE A 74 22.79 -1.18 0.98
C PHE A 74 24.19 -1.80 0.89
N VAL A 75 24.62 -2.20 -0.30
CA VAL A 75 26.01 -2.63 -0.54
C VAL A 75 26.85 -1.39 -0.83
N ARG A 76 27.78 -1.07 0.07
CA ARG A 76 28.82 -0.05 -0.12
C ARG A 76 30.01 -0.61 -0.88
#